data_AF-D3LBU0-F1
#
_entry.id   AF-D3LBU0-F1
#
_cell.length_a   1.000
_cell.length_b   1.000
_cell.length_c   1.000
_cell.angle_alpha   90.00
_cell.angle_beta   90.00
_cell.angle_gamma   90.00
#
_symmetry.space_group_name_H-M   'P 1'
#
loop_
_entity.id
_entity.type
_entity.pdbx_description
1 polymer ?
#
loop_
_entity_poly.entity_id
_entity_poly.type
_entity_poly.pdbx_seq_one_letter_code
_entity_poly.pdbx_strand_id
1 'polypeptide(L)'
;MRIAKGVSLSNAAKNVVSKSFLSRFERDQSNIVFDKLYRLLLNINVSVEEFVYINNQRNNRYQPFHYEDTKDYVDQQIIEKSNKLSKYYYQRWINNQIEYDYVNFLKEKSIMEKHHIAKVSQKEKQFLYNYLFAKET
;
A
#
# COMPACT_ATOMS: atom_id res chain seq x y z
N MET A 1 4.44 5.53 16.80
CA MET A 1 5.82 5.55 16.27
C MET A 1 6.75 6.34 17.17
N ARG A 2 6.43 7.61 17.47
CA ARG A 2 7.17 8.47 18.40
C ARG A 2 7.58 7.79 19.72
N ILE A 3 6.64 7.14 20.42
CA ILE A 3 6.90 6.43 21.69
C ILE A 3 7.95 5.33 21.53
N ALA A 4 7.87 4.54 20.44
CA ALA A 4 8.83 3.47 20.18
C ALA A 4 10.26 3.99 19.90
N LYS A 5 10.40 5.24 19.42
CA LYS A 5 11.68 5.91 19.22
C LYS A 5 12.12 6.75 20.43
N GLY A 6 11.42 6.69 21.55
CA GLY A 6 11.75 7.44 22.77
C GLY A 6 11.62 8.97 22.64
N VAL A 7 10.96 9.47 21.59
CA VAL A 7 10.86 10.91 21.35
C VAL A 7 9.71 11.49 22.18
N SER A 8 9.94 12.59 22.92
CA SER A 8 8.88 13.23 23.70
C SER A 8 7.85 13.95 22.81
N LEU A 9 6.64 14.20 23.32
CA LEU A 9 5.63 15.02 22.62
C LEU A 9 6.19 16.40 22.25
N SER A 10 6.96 17.02 23.14
CA SER A 10 7.58 18.33 22.90
C SER A 10 8.62 18.27 21.76
N ASN A 11 9.44 17.22 21.74
CA ASN A 11 10.48 17.04 20.72
C ASN A 11 9.92 16.64 19.36
N ALA A 12 8.78 15.96 19.32
CA ALA A 12 8.09 15.68 18.07
C ALA A 12 7.35 16.91 17.53
N ALA A 13 6.70 17.68 18.41
CA ALA A 13 5.96 18.87 18.05
C ALA A 13 6.87 20.02 17.58
N LYS A 14 7.97 20.27 18.30
CA LYS A 14 8.90 21.41 18.13
C LYS A 14 8.15 22.68 17.71
N ASN A 15 8.47 23.23 16.54
CA ASN A 15 7.94 24.44 15.93
C ASN A 15 6.92 24.14 14.81
N VAL A 16 6.37 22.93 14.76
CA VAL A 16 5.41 22.52 13.73
C VAL A 16 3.97 22.73 14.20
N VAL A 17 3.66 22.27 15.41
CA VAL A 17 2.35 22.39 16.06
C VAL A 17 2.52 22.52 17.58
N SER A 18 1.47 22.92 18.29
CA SER A 18 1.50 22.90 19.75
C SER A 18 1.50 21.46 20.29
N LYS A 19 2.07 21.27 21.48
CA LYS A 19 2.03 19.98 22.21
C LYS A 19 0.60 19.47 22.39
N SER A 20 -0.35 20.37 22.68
CA SER A 20 -1.76 20.04 22.85
C SER A 20 -2.42 19.62 21.54
N PHE A 21 -2.08 20.25 20.42
CA PHE A 21 -2.54 19.83 19.09
C PHE A 21 -2.00 18.44 18.74
N LEU A 22 -0.70 18.20 18.89
CA LEU A 22 -0.10 16.88 18.60
C LEU A 22 -0.71 15.78 19.47
N SER A 23 -0.97 16.06 20.75
CA SER A 23 -1.65 15.12 21.65
C SER A 23 -3.10 14.81 21.26
N ARG A 24 -3.84 15.77 20.68
CA ARG A 24 -5.17 15.51 20.12
C ARG A 24 -5.08 14.71 18.83
N PHE A 25 -4.14 15.04 17.95
CA PHE A 25 -3.91 14.31 16.71
C PHE A 25 -3.54 12.84 16.96
N GLU A 26 -2.60 12.55 17.86
CA GLU A 26 -2.21 11.17 18.21
C GLU A 26 -3.36 10.34 18.86
N ARG A 27 -4.46 10.99 19.25
CA ARG A 27 -5.66 10.35 19.82
C ARG A 27 -6.88 10.43 18.89
N ASP A 28 -6.66 10.70 17.60
CA ASP A 28 -7.70 10.82 16.58
C ASP A 28 -8.75 11.92 16.87
N GLN A 29 -8.40 12.92 17.68
CA GLN A 29 -9.30 14.03 18.06
C GLN A 29 -9.13 15.29 17.20
N SER A 30 -8.22 15.26 16.22
CA SER A 30 -8.04 16.36 15.28
C SER A 30 -7.39 15.85 14.00
N ASN A 31 -7.81 16.38 12.87
CA ASN A 31 -7.14 16.15 11.59
C ASN A 31 -5.87 17.01 11.48
N ILE A 32 -4.94 16.56 10.64
CA ILE A 32 -3.71 17.28 10.33
C ILE A 32 -3.57 17.42 8.81
N VAL A 33 -3.06 18.56 8.36
CA VAL A 33 -2.67 18.75 6.96
C VAL A 33 -1.34 18.05 6.68
N PHE A 34 -1.16 17.58 5.45
CA PHE A 34 -0.01 16.74 5.08
C PHE A 34 1.35 17.42 5.33
N ASP A 35 1.50 18.72 5.05
CA ASP A 35 2.75 19.47 5.34
C ASP A 35 3.19 19.33 6.81
N LYS A 36 2.24 19.49 7.74
CA LYS A 36 2.51 19.35 9.18
C LYS A 36 2.83 17.91 9.54
N LEU A 37 2.11 16.93 8.97
CA LEU A 37 2.42 15.51 9.17
C LEU A 37 3.85 15.19 8.72
N TYR A 38 4.23 15.61 7.52
CA TYR A 38 5.57 15.40 6.97
C TYR A 38 6.66 15.95 7.91
N ARG A 39 6.53 17.21 8.34
CA ARG A 39 7.48 17.83 9.27
C ARG A 39 7.53 17.14 10.64
N LEU A 40 6.41 16.62 11.15
CA LEU A 40 6.37 15.83 12.38
C LEU A 40 7.07 14.47 12.23
N LEU A 41 6.95 13.82 11.08
CA LEU A 41 7.66 12.58 10.78
C LEU A 41 9.18 12.80 10.74
N LEU A 42 9.64 13.90 10.13
CA LEU A 42 11.06 14.30 10.17
C LEU A 42 11.56 14.51 11.60
N ASN A 43 10.76 15.12 12.49
CA ASN A 43 11.15 15.32 13.89
C ASN A 43 11.35 14.02 14.68
N ILE A 44 10.81 12.90 14.21
CA ILE A 44 10.99 11.57 14.80
C ILE A 44 11.88 10.66 13.94
N ASN A 45 12.60 11.20 12.96
CA ASN A 45 13.44 10.46 12.01
C ASN A 45 12.67 9.31 11.34
N VAL A 46 11.52 9.64 10.75
CA VAL A 46 10.66 8.71 10.00
C VAL A 46 10.41 9.31 8.63
N SER A 47 10.60 8.52 7.56
CA SER A 47 10.22 8.92 6.21
C SER A 47 8.72 8.68 5.97
N VAL A 48 8.14 9.30 4.94
CA VAL A 48 6.74 9.05 4.57
C VAL A 48 6.54 7.59 4.17
N GLU A 49 7.52 7.01 3.47
CA GLU A 49 7.54 5.61 3.05
C GLU A 49 7.51 4.67 4.26
N GLU A 50 8.37 4.89 5.26
CA GLU A 50 8.37 4.10 6.50
C GLU A 50 7.03 4.20 7.23
N PHE A 51 6.46 5.42 7.31
CA PHE A 51 5.15 5.65 7.92
C PHE A 51 4.03 4.88 7.21
N VAL A 52 3.96 4.98 5.88
CA VAL A 52 2.98 4.26 5.06
C VAL A 52 3.16 2.76 5.19
N TYR A 53 4.42 2.30 5.14
CA TYR A 53 4.76 0.88 5.26
C TYR A 53 4.23 0.30 6.58
N ILE A 54 4.57 0.92 7.71
CA ILE A 54 4.14 0.48 9.04
C ILE A 54 2.62 0.58 9.20
N ASN A 55 2.00 1.64 8.68
CA ASN A 55 0.54 1.80 8.75
C ASN A 55 -0.17 0.67 8.00
N ASN A 56 0.30 0.33 6.80
CA ASN A 56 -0.28 -0.74 6.01
C ASN A 56 -0.06 -2.13 6.66
N GLN A 57 1.12 -2.40 7.21
CA GLN A 57 1.38 -3.62 8.00
C GLN A 57 0.41 -3.76 9.17
N ARG A 58 0.22 -2.70 9.97
CA ARG A 58 -0.69 -2.70 11.13
C ARG A 58 -2.15 -2.90 10.77
N ASN A 59 -2.57 -2.40 9.62
CA ASN A 59 -3.95 -2.46 9.17
C ASN A 59 -4.22 -3.62 8.19
N ASN A 60 -3.27 -4.55 8.03
CA ASN A 60 -3.34 -5.64 7.04
C ASN A 60 -3.70 -5.14 5.62
N ARG A 61 -3.23 -3.95 5.25
CA ARG A 61 -3.43 -3.36 3.93
C ARG A 61 -2.30 -3.79 3.01
N TYR A 62 -2.66 -4.12 1.78
CA TYR A 62 -1.68 -4.46 0.76
C TYR A 62 -0.89 -3.23 0.36
N GLN A 63 0.45 -3.32 0.46
CA GLN A 63 1.33 -2.29 -0.06
C GLN A 63 1.21 -2.23 -1.58
N PRO A 64 1.26 -1.02 -2.19
CA PRO A 64 1.64 -0.90 -3.58
C PRO A 64 2.97 -1.62 -3.82
N PHE A 65 3.08 -2.24 -4.98
CA PHE A 65 4.22 -3.04 -5.41
C PHE A 65 5.52 -2.23 -5.42
N HIS A 66 6.57 -2.72 -4.76
CA HIS A 66 7.94 -2.27 -5.01
C HIS A 66 8.57 -3.19 -6.05
N TYR A 67 9.04 -2.61 -7.17
CA TYR A 67 9.68 -3.35 -8.26
C TYR A 67 10.87 -4.19 -7.79
N GLU A 68 11.59 -3.75 -6.75
CA GLU A 68 12.72 -4.49 -6.20
C GLU A 68 12.33 -5.78 -5.48
N ASP A 69 11.09 -5.91 -4.98
CA ASP A 69 10.57 -7.15 -4.38
C ASP A 69 10.40 -8.28 -5.42
N THR A 70 10.59 -7.98 -6.72
CA THR A 70 10.47 -8.96 -7.82
C THR A 70 11.78 -9.46 -8.41
N LYS A 71 12.91 -9.03 -7.85
CA LYS A 71 14.19 -9.65 -8.14
C LYS A 71 14.29 -10.97 -7.36
N ASP A 72 13.75 -12.01 -7.98
CA ASP A 72 14.14 -13.41 -7.85
C ASP A 72 13.80 -14.19 -6.57
N TYR A 73 13.12 -13.60 -5.58
CA TYR A 73 12.64 -14.36 -4.42
C TYR A 73 11.12 -14.37 -4.32
N VAL A 74 10.49 -15.35 -4.94
CA VAL A 74 9.08 -15.70 -4.69
C VAL A 74 9.07 -17.02 -3.96
N ASP A 75 9.00 -16.96 -2.64
CA ASP A 75 8.81 -18.13 -1.80
C ASP A 75 7.33 -18.59 -1.81
N GLN A 76 7.05 -19.73 -1.18
CA GLN A 76 5.68 -20.24 -1.05
C GLN A 76 4.73 -19.23 -0.39
N GLN A 77 5.23 -18.38 0.51
CA GLN A 77 4.42 -17.38 1.19
C GLN A 77 3.90 -16.31 0.21
N ILE A 78 4.74 -15.87 -0.73
CA ILE A 78 4.34 -14.92 -1.78
C ILE A 78 3.30 -15.55 -2.72
N ILE A 79 3.46 -16.82 -3.10
CA ILE A 79 2.47 -17.54 -3.92
C ILE A 79 1.13 -17.64 -3.19
N GLU A 80 1.13 -18.03 -1.93
CA GLU A 80 -0.09 -18.12 -1.12
C GLU A 80 -0.77 -16.76 -0.98
N LYS A 81 0.01 -15.70 -0.76
CA LYS A 81 -0.47 -14.33 -0.68
C LYS A 81 -1.09 -13.89 -2.00
N SER A 82 -0.42 -14.14 -3.12
CA SER A 82 -0.91 -13.81 -4.46
C SER A 82 -2.20 -14.55 -4.80
N ASN A 83 -2.31 -15.83 -4.43
CA ASN A 83 -3.53 -16.62 -4.59
C ASN A 83 -4.71 -16.05 -3.75
N LYS A 84 -4.47 -15.70 -2.48
CA LYS A 84 -5.47 -15.06 -1.61
C LYS A 84 -5.94 -13.72 -2.20
N LEU A 85 -5.00 -12.91 -2.68
CA LEU A 85 -5.27 -11.62 -3.31
C LEU A 85 -6.05 -11.74 -4.61
N SER A 86 -5.63 -12.65 -5.48
CA SER A 86 -6.30 -12.93 -6.76
C SER A 86 -7.78 -13.26 -6.52
N LYS A 87 -8.07 -14.14 -5.57
CA LYS A 87 -9.45 -14.49 -5.18
C LYS A 87 -10.23 -13.29 -4.62
N TYR A 88 -9.60 -12.50 -3.75
CA TYR A 88 -10.22 -11.31 -3.16
C TYR A 88 -10.65 -10.29 -4.22
N TYR A 89 -9.73 -9.94 -5.12
CA TYR A 89 -10.00 -8.96 -6.17
C TYR A 89 -10.99 -9.49 -7.20
N TYR A 90 -10.89 -10.76 -7.57
CA TYR A 90 -11.84 -11.37 -8.51
C TYR A 90 -13.27 -11.38 -7.96
N GLN A 91 -13.45 -11.72 -6.68
CA GLN A 91 -14.76 -11.70 -6.03
C GLN A 91 -15.35 -10.29 -5.98
N ARG A 92 -14.53 -9.29 -5.64
CA ARG A 92 -14.97 -7.89 -5.64
C ARG A 92 -15.33 -7.40 -7.04
N TRP A 93 -14.57 -7.80 -8.05
CA TRP A 93 -14.87 -7.46 -9.43
C TRP A 93 -16.18 -8.09 -9.89
N ILE A 94 -16.44 -9.37 -9.60
CA ILE A 94 -17.73 -10.00 -9.91
C ILE A 94 -18.88 -9.20 -9.31
N ASN A 95 -18.74 -8.77 -8.06
CA ASN A 95 -19.79 -8.08 -7.32
C ASN A 95 -20.01 -6.63 -7.78
N ASN A 96 -18.94 -5.90 -8.10
CA ASN A 96 -18.99 -4.44 -8.28
C ASN A 96 -18.65 -3.97 -9.69
N GLN A 97 -18.10 -4.85 -10.54
CA GLN A 97 -17.62 -4.56 -11.90
C GLN A 97 -16.63 -3.38 -11.99
N ILE A 98 -15.90 -3.11 -10.91
CA ILE A 98 -14.90 -2.03 -10.84
C ILE A 98 -13.62 -2.49 -11.55
N GLU A 99 -13.19 -1.74 -12.56
CA GLU A 99 -11.98 -2.04 -13.35
C GLU A 99 -10.71 -2.18 -12.47
N TYR A 100 -10.57 -1.35 -11.44
CA TYR A 100 -9.47 -1.46 -10.46
C TYR A 100 -9.36 -2.86 -9.86
N ASP A 101 -10.48 -3.48 -9.50
CA ASP A 101 -10.48 -4.82 -8.93
C ASP A 101 -10.06 -5.86 -9.99
N TYR A 102 -10.50 -5.71 -11.24
CA TYR A 102 -10.12 -6.64 -12.32
C TYR A 102 -8.64 -6.54 -12.70
N VAL A 103 -8.10 -5.33 -12.79
CA VAL A 103 -6.67 -5.10 -13.09
C VAL A 103 -5.79 -5.66 -11.98
N ASN A 104 -6.17 -5.50 -10.72
CA ASN A 104 -5.45 -6.10 -9.60
C ASN A 104 -5.55 -7.63 -9.59
N PHE A 105 -6.70 -8.21 -9.97
CA PHE A 105 -6.80 -9.65 -10.19
C PHE A 105 -5.82 -10.13 -11.27
N LEU A 106 -5.77 -9.46 -12.43
CA LEU A 106 -4.89 -9.84 -13.54
C LEU A 106 -3.40 -9.66 -13.20
N LYS A 107 -3.06 -8.65 -12.40
CA LYS A 107 -1.72 -8.48 -11.84
C LYS A 107 -1.31 -9.72 -11.05
N GLU A 108 -2.10 -10.16 -10.08
CA GLU A 108 -1.78 -11.36 -9.29
C GLU A 108 -1.75 -12.62 -10.16
N LYS A 109 -2.65 -12.70 -11.16
CA LYS A 109 -2.64 -13.80 -12.14
C LYS A 109 -1.35 -13.86 -12.96
N SER A 110 -0.77 -12.72 -13.32
CA SER A 110 0.51 -12.64 -14.04
C SER A 110 1.70 -13.09 -13.20
N ILE A 111 1.70 -12.78 -11.90
CA ILE A 111 2.68 -13.29 -10.93
C ILE A 111 2.58 -14.83 -10.89
N MET A 112 1.36 -15.36 -10.77
CA MET A 112 1.14 -16.81 -10.78
C MET A 112 1.52 -17.48 -12.12
N GLU A 113 1.38 -16.80 -13.26
CA GLU A 113 1.82 -17.30 -14.58
C GLU A 113 3.35 -17.44 -14.66
N LYS A 114 4.12 -16.50 -14.10
CA LYS A 114 5.59 -16.59 -13.99
C LYS A 114 6.03 -17.87 -13.25
N HIS A 115 5.18 -18.41 -12.38
CA HIS A 115 5.43 -19.62 -11.59
C HIS A 115 4.65 -20.86 -12.07
N HIS A 116 4.06 -20.82 -13.28
CA HIS A 116 3.31 -21.94 -13.87
C HIS A 116 2.07 -22.41 -13.07
N ILE A 117 1.51 -21.55 -12.21
CA ILE A 117 0.34 -21.86 -11.37
C ILE A 117 -0.96 -21.48 -12.08
N ALA A 118 -0.93 -20.42 -12.87
CA ALA A 118 -2.07 -19.94 -13.65
C ALA A 118 -1.60 -19.53 -15.05
N LYS A 119 -2.55 -19.27 -15.95
CA LYS A 119 -2.24 -18.73 -17.28
C LYS A 119 -3.07 -17.49 -17.53
N VAL A 120 -2.43 -16.39 -17.94
CA VAL A 120 -3.15 -15.22 -18.42
C VAL A 120 -3.53 -15.48 -19.88
N SER A 121 -4.83 -15.48 -20.15
CA SER A 121 -5.37 -15.73 -21.49
C SER A 121 -5.06 -14.56 -22.43
N GLN A 122 -5.12 -14.81 -23.73
CA GLN A 122 -4.90 -13.75 -24.72
C GLN A 122 -5.91 -12.60 -24.59
N LYS A 123 -7.17 -12.91 -24.23
CA LYS A 123 -8.21 -11.91 -23.98
C LYS A 123 -7.85 -11.01 -22.80
N GLU A 124 -7.31 -11.58 -21.72
CA GLU A 124 -6.88 -10.82 -20.54
C GLU A 124 -5.64 -9.97 -20.84
N LYS A 125 -4.70 -10.48 -21.65
CA LYS A 125 -3.56 -9.69 -22.13
C LYS A 125 -4.02 -8.49 -22.97
N GLN A 126 -4.98 -8.71 -23.87
CA GLN A 126 -5.56 -7.64 -24.68
C GLN A 126 -6.31 -6.61 -23.81
N PHE A 127 -7.05 -7.06 -22.81
CA PHE A 127 -7.69 -6.16 -21.85
C PHE A 127 -6.67 -5.27 -21.13
N LEU A 128 -5.59 -5.85 -20.59
CA LEU A 128 -4.53 -5.09 -19.92
C LEU A 128 -3.85 -4.10 -20.86
N TYR A 129 -3.56 -4.51 -22.10
CA TYR A 129 -3.02 -3.62 -23.13
C TYR A 129 -3.96 -2.42 -23.33
N ASN A 130 -5.22 -2.65 -23.64
CA ASN A 130 -6.18 -1.57 -23.86
C ASN A 130 -6.33 -0.67 -22.62
N TYR A 131 -6.38 -1.27 -21.43
CA TYR A 131 -6.49 -0.54 -20.17
C TYR A 131 -5.30 0.39 -19.92
N LEU A 132 -4.07 -0.10 -20.11
CA LEU A 132 -2.86 0.69 -19.87
C LEU A 132 -2.74 1.84 -20.87
N PHE A 133 -2.93 1.56 -22.17
CA PHE A 133 -2.80 2.58 -23.22
C PHE A 133 -3.95 3.60 -23.21
N ALA A 134 -5.15 3.23 -22.77
CA ALA A 134 -6.26 4.18 -22.62
C ALA A 134 -6.09 5.16 -21.45
N LYS A 135 -5.11 4.95 -20.57
CA LYS A 135 -4.82 5.84 -19.42
C LYS A 135 -3.62 6.76 -19.66
N GLU A 136 -2.96 6.64 -20.81
CA GLU A 136 -1.84 7.51 -21.21
C GLU A 136 -2.29 8.78 -21.97
N THR A 137 -3.59 8.92 -22.26
CA THR A 137 -4.23 10.11 -22.87
C THR A 137 -5.04 10.89 -21.84
#